data_AF-A0A7V2RUA7-F1
#
_entry.id   AF-A0A7V2RUA7-F1
#
_cell.length_a   1.000
_cell.length_b   1.000
_cell.length_c   1.000
_cell.angle_alpha   90.00
_cell.angle_beta   90.00
_cell.angle_gamma   90.00
#
_symmetry.space_group_name_H-M   'P 1'
#
loop_
_entity.id
_entity.type
_entity.pdbx_description
1 polymer ?
#
loop_
_entity_poly.entity_id
_entity_poly.type
_entity_poly.pdbx_seq_one_letter_code
_entity_poly.pdbx_strand_id
1 'polypeptide(L)' 'MPCRNDVIAVIVVGPLLLLADRAGAAGFALKEQSATALGNAFAGATAAAEDPSFMFFNPAALGYQDGVQAQFVL' A
#
# COMPACT_ATOMS: atom_id res chain seq x y z
N MET A 1 -3.68 36.30 26.81
CA MET A 1 -2.22 36.10 26.91
C MET A 1 -1.98 34.59 26.95
N PRO A 2 -1.29 33.98 25.96
CA PRO A 2 -0.94 32.57 26.05
C PRO A 2 0.03 32.37 27.24
N CYS A 3 -0.21 31.36 28.07
CA CYS A 3 0.66 31.07 29.21
C CYS A 3 1.89 30.25 28.75
N ARG A 4 2.94 30.21 29.58
CA ARG A 4 4.24 29.57 29.24
C ARG A 4 4.09 28.13 28.73
N ASN A 5 3.10 27.41 29.22
CA ASN A 5 2.82 26.03 28.85
C ASN A 5 2.13 25.91 27.48
N ASP A 6 1.30 26.89 27.10
CA ASP A 6 0.64 26.93 25.78
C ASP A 6 1.66 27.13 24.66
N VAL A 7 2.67 27.99 24.90
CA VAL A 7 3.75 28.25 23.94
C VAL A 7 4.59 26.99 23.72
N ILE A 8 4.88 26.23 24.78
CA ILE A 8 5.62 24.97 24.68
C ILE A 8 4.81 23.93 23.90
N ALA A 9 3.50 23.84 24.14
CA ALA A 9 2.63 22.91 23.42
C ALA A 9 2.60 23.19 21.90
N VAL A 10 2.55 24.46 21.49
CA VAL A 10 2.57 24.86 20.08
C VAL A 10 3.91 24.52 19.41
N ILE A 11 5.04 24.75 20.11
CA ILE A 11 6.37 24.44 19.58
C ILE A 11 6.58 22.93 19.43
N VAL A 12 6.04 22.12 20.33
CA VAL A 12 6.24 20.66 20.31
C VAL A 12 5.24 19.95 19.38
N VAL A 13 3.97 20.35 19.38
CA VAL A 13 2.90 19.66 18.62
C VAL A 13 2.67 20.28 17.23
N GLY A 14 2.89 21.58 17.09
CA GLY A 14 2.71 22.31 15.82
C GLY A 14 3.52 21.74 14.64
N PRO A 15 4.81 21.40 14.81
CA PRO A 15 5.61 20.80 13.73
C PRO A 15 5.09 19.43 13.29
N LEU A 16 4.57 18.60 14.21
CA LEU A 16 4.00 17.29 13.87
C LEU A 16 2.78 17.42 12.95
N LEU A 17 1.96 18.45 13.14
CA LEU A 17 0.79 18.71 12.30
C LEU A 17 1.17 19.17 10.89
N LEU A 18 2.31 19.85 10.74
CA LEU A 18 2.83 20.28 9.43
C LEU A 18 3.49 19.13 8.65
N LEU A 19 3.93 18.09 9.36
CA LEU A 19 4.50 16.86 8.80
C LEU A 19 3.44 15.76 8.60
N ALA A 20 2.19 16.00 9.00
CA ALA A 20 1.11 15.04 8.84
C ALA A 20 0.72 14.92 7.37
N ASP A 21 1.08 13.78 6.75
CA ASP A 21 0.67 13.46 5.39
C ASP A 21 -0.78 12.94 5.33
N ARG A 22 -1.39 12.98 4.15
CA ARG A 22 -2.74 12.46 3.94
C ARG A 22 -2.73 10.93 4.03
N ALA A 23 -3.29 10.39 5.10
CA ALA A 23 -3.54 8.95 5.21
C ALA A 23 -4.58 8.51 4.15
N GLY A 24 -4.16 7.66 3.22
CA GLY A 24 -5.07 7.02 2.26
C GLY A 24 -5.83 5.86 2.91
N ALA A 25 -7.16 5.95 2.95
CA ALA A 25 -8.02 4.84 3.35
C ALA A 25 -8.41 3.98 2.14
N ALA A 26 -8.54 2.66 2.33
CA ALA A 26 -8.92 1.77 1.24
C ALA A 26 -10.32 2.10 0.69
N GLY A 27 -11.29 2.47 1.52
CA GLY A 27 -12.62 2.93 1.08
C GLY A 27 -13.34 1.96 0.14
N PHE A 28 -13.18 2.20 -1.17
CA PHE A 28 -13.75 1.40 -2.26
C PHE A 28 -12.68 0.76 -3.18
N ALA A 29 -11.43 0.72 -2.74
CA ALA A 29 -10.35 0.06 -3.46
C ALA A 29 -10.54 -1.46 -3.38
N LEU A 30 -10.94 -2.06 -4.50
CA LEU A 30 -11.10 -3.50 -4.64
C LEU A 30 -9.78 -4.15 -5.04
N LYS A 31 -9.47 -5.30 -4.43
CA LYS A 31 -8.29 -6.12 -4.72
C LYS A 31 -8.72 -7.58 -4.79
N GLU A 32 -9.14 -8.00 -5.98
CA GLU A 32 -9.75 -9.32 -6.21
C GLU A 32 -9.25 -9.97 -7.51
N GLN A 33 -8.25 -9.39 -8.17
CA GLN A 33 -7.74 -9.88 -9.46
C GLN A 33 -6.82 -11.12 -9.37
N SER A 34 -6.58 -11.66 -8.17
CA SER A 34 -5.65 -12.77 -7.95
C SER A 34 -6.13 -13.70 -6.84
N ALA A 35 -6.44 -14.95 -7.16
CA ALA A 35 -6.77 -15.95 -6.14
C ALA A 35 -5.59 -16.25 -5.22
N THR A 36 -4.37 -16.34 -5.78
CA THR A 36 -3.14 -16.62 -5.03
C THR A 36 -2.83 -15.50 -4.03
N ALA A 37 -2.88 -14.25 -4.46
CA ALA A 37 -2.64 -13.13 -3.57
C ALA A 37 -3.78 -12.99 -2.53
N LEU A 38 -5.04 -13.24 -2.91
CA LEU A 38 -6.17 -13.19 -1.98
C LEU A 38 -6.00 -14.22 -0.84
N GLY A 39 -5.53 -15.43 -1.16
CA GLY A 39 -5.22 -16.47 -0.18
C GLY A 39 -4.14 -16.04 0.84
N ASN A 40 -3.21 -15.19 0.42
CA ASN A 40 -2.16 -14.61 1.26
C ASN A 40 -2.52 -13.22 1.82
N ALA A 41 -3.78 -12.78 1.70
CA ALA A 41 -4.22 -11.42 2.05
C ALA A 41 -3.36 -10.29 1.42
N PHE A 42 -2.85 -10.53 0.21
CA PHE A 42 -1.90 -9.67 -0.52
C PHE A 42 -0.57 -9.41 0.20
N ALA A 43 -0.23 -10.22 1.21
CA ALA A 43 1.07 -10.15 1.85
C ALA A 43 2.16 -10.50 0.83
N GLY A 44 3.11 -9.58 0.65
CA GLY A 44 4.21 -9.76 -0.30
C GLY A 44 3.84 -9.54 -1.78
N ALA A 45 2.62 -9.10 -2.11
CA ALA A 45 2.16 -8.97 -3.50
C ALA A 45 3.03 -8.08 -4.42
N THR A 46 3.89 -7.23 -3.85
CA THR A 46 4.84 -6.37 -4.57
C THR A 46 6.23 -6.98 -4.74
N ALA A 47 6.59 -7.99 -3.94
CA ALA A 47 7.92 -8.60 -3.91
C ALA A 47 7.93 -10.05 -4.40
N ALA A 48 6.80 -10.74 -4.29
CA ALA A 48 6.59 -12.07 -4.83
C ALA A 48 6.26 -12.03 -6.34
N ALA A 49 6.22 -13.22 -6.94
CA ALA A 49 5.90 -13.43 -8.34
C ALA A 49 5.21 -14.79 -8.55
N GLU A 50 4.27 -15.16 -7.66
CA GLU A 50 3.66 -16.48 -7.71
C GLU A 50 2.79 -16.72 -8.96
N ASP A 51 2.21 -15.67 -9.53
CA ASP A 51 1.41 -15.76 -10.74
C ASP A 51 1.43 -14.45 -11.57
N PRO A 52 0.95 -14.45 -12.83
CA PRO A 52 1.03 -13.28 -13.72
C PRO A 52 0.32 -12.02 -13.21
N SER A 53 -0.67 -12.16 -12.33
CA SER A 53 -1.44 -11.01 -11.81
C SER A 53 -0.60 -10.09 -10.91
N PHE A 54 0.55 -10.56 -10.41
CA PHE A 54 1.49 -9.77 -9.61
C PHE A 54 2.10 -8.60 -10.40
N MET A 55 2.06 -8.67 -11.74
CA MET A 55 2.44 -7.56 -12.62
C MET A 55 1.67 -6.27 -12.32
N PHE A 56 0.43 -6.37 -11.81
CA PHE A 56 -0.39 -5.22 -11.44
C PHE A 56 0.23 -4.41 -10.30
N PHE A 57 0.93 -5.08 -9.37
CA PHE A 57 1.57 -4.45 -8.22
C PHE A 57 3.06 -4.17 -8.48
N ASN A 58 3.73 -5.03 -9.23
CA ASN A 58 5.13 -4.90 -9.61
C ASN A 58 5.35 -5.50 -11.02
N PRO A 59 5.50 -4.68 -12.08
CA PRO A 59 5.68 -5.19 -13.44
C PRO A 59 6.97 -5.97 -13.63
N ALA A 60 8.00 -5.79 -12.78
CA ALA A 60 9.21 -6.60 -12.82
C ALA A 60 8.96 -8.07 -12.45
N ALA A 61 7.84 -8.37 -11.77
CA ALA A 61 7.44 -9.73 -11.47
C ALA A 61 7.25 -10.59 -12.73
N LEU A 62 6.93 -9.98 -13.88
CA LEU A 62 6.84 -10.67 -15.18
C LEU A 62 8.17 -11.29 -15.61
N GLY A 63 9.31 -10.73 -15.18
CA GLY A 63 10.63 -11.28 -15.49
C GLY A 63 10.90 -12.63 -14.83
N TYR A 64 10.09 -13.04 -13.87
CA TYR A 64 10.16 -14.34 -13.21
C TYR A 64 9.15 -15.36 -13.78
N GLN A 65 8.35 -14.96 -14.78
CA GLN A 65 7.36 -15.84 -15.38
C GLN A 65 7.90 -16.52 -16.62
N ASP A 66 7.78 -17.85 -16.65
CA ASP A 66 8.18 -18.67 -17.78
C ASP A 66 7.10 -18.71 -18.85
N GLY A 67 7.49 -18.47 -20.10
CA GLY A 67 6.62 -18.59 -21.27
C GLY A 67 5.47 -17.59 -21.31
N VAL A 68 4.41 -17.95 -22.03
CA VAL A 68 3.19 -17.13 -22.16
C VAL A 68 2.15 -17.66 -21.18
N GLN A 69 1.70 -16.81 -20.26
CA GLN A 69 0.73 -17.17 -19.23
C GLN A 69 -0.47 -16.22 -19.27
N ALA A 70 -1.65 -16.75 -18.96
CA ALA A 70 -2.90 -16.00 -18.86
C ALA A 70 -3.67 -16.47 -17.63
N GLN A 71 -4.24 -15.51 -16.88
CA GLN A 71 -4.99 -15.78 -15.66
C GLN A 71 -6.28 -14.96 -15.64
N PHE A 72 -7.33 -15.59 -15.14
CA PHE A 72 -8.64 -14.99 -14.95
C PHE A 72 -9.17 -15.37 -13.57
N VAL A 73 -9.82 -14.42 -12.90
CA VAL A 73 -10.51 -14.63 -11.62
C VAL A 73 -11.98 -14.28 -11.84
N LEU A 74 -12.87 -15.18 -11.39
CA LEU A 74 -14.32 -15.09 -11.51
C LEU A 74 -14.95 -14.21 -10.44
#